data_AF-A0A067E894-F1
#
_entry.id   AF-A0A067E894-F1
#
_cell.length_a   1.000
_cell.length_b   1.000
_cell.length_c   1.000
_cell.angle_alpha   90.00
_cell.angle_beta   90.00
_cell.angle_gamma   90.00
#
_symmetry.space_group_name_H-M   'P 1'
#
loop_
_entity.id
_entity.type
_entity.pdbx_description
1 polymer ?
#
loop_
_entity_poly.entity_id
_entity_poly.type
_entity_poly.pdbx_seq_one_letter_code
_entity_poly.pdbx_strand_id
1 'polypeptide(L)'
;TGRVTTKIDVYAFGVVLMETITGRKALDDTMPDDRAHLVTWFRRVLISKENIPKAIDPNLNLDEETIESIYRVAELAGHCTAREPQQRPDMGHAVNVLGPLVEQWKPATREDEDGYGIDLHMSLPQALQRWQANEGTSTMFGDVSSSYSQSHSSIPSKPSGFADTFNSADCR
;
A
#
# COMPACT_ATOMS: atom_id res chain seq x y z
N THR A 1 -16.39 -24.28 26.76
CA THR A 1 -16.71 -22.90 27.20
C THR A 1 -15.40 -22.14 27.34
N GLY A 2 -15.20 -21.10 26.52
CA GLY A 2 -13.93 -20.38 26.41
C GLY A 2 -13.71 -19.41 27.57
N ARG A 3 -12.60 -19.55 28.28
CA ARG A 3 -12.20 -18.61 29.33
C ARG A 3 -11.54 -17.42 28.65
N VAL A 4 -12.16 -16.24 28.75
CA VAL A 4 -11.61 -15.00 28.19
C VAL A 4 -10.30 -14.68 28.93
N THR A 5 -9.21 -14.55 28.17
CA THR A 5 -7.88 -14.22 28.69
C THR A 5 -7.16 -13.34 27.68
N THR A 6 -6.19 -12.55 28.15
CA THR A 6 -5.30 -11.76 27.28
C THR A 6 -4.56 -12.61 26.25
N LYS A 7 -4.38 -13.92 26.51
CA LYS A 7 -3.77 -14.85 25.56
C LYS A 7 -4.63 -15.12 24.33
N ILE A 8 -5.94 -14.85 24.37
CA ILE A 8 -6.80 -14.90 23.17
C ILE A 8 -6.48 -13.72 22.27
N ASP A 9 -6.28 -12.53 22.83
CA ASP A 9 -5.88 -11.34 22.07
C ASP A 9 -4.50 -11.54 21.43
N VAL A 10 -3.55 -12.14 22.16
CA VAL A 10 -2.23 -12.52 21.61
C VAL A 10 -2.39 -13.47 20.42
N TYR A 11 -3.30 -14.45 20.50
CA TYR A 11 -3.54 -15.36 19.39
C TYR A 11 -4.10 -14.62 18.18
N ALA A 12 -5.14 -13.80 18.38
CA ALA A 12 -5.74 -13.01 17.31
C ALA A 12 -4.72 -12.06 16.66
N PHE A 13 -3.86 -11.43 17.47
CA PHE A 13 -2.75 -10.61 16.99
C PHE A 13 -1.80 -11.42 16.10
N GLY A 14 -1.41 -12.62 16.52
CA GLY A 14 -0.60 -13.52 15.71
C GLY A 14 -1.25 -13.89 14.37
N VAL A 15 -2.59 -14.05 14.34
CA VAL A 15 -3.32 -14.26 13.08
C VAL A 15 -3.20 -13.03 12.18
N VAL A 16 -3.41 -11.83 12.72
CA VAL A 16 -3.28 -10.58 11.96
C VAL A 16 -1.87 -10.41 11.38
N LEU A 17 -0.82 -10.79 12.12
CA LEU A 17 0.54 -10.80 11.58
C LEU A 17 0.68 -11.75 10.38
N MET A 18 0.08 -12.95 10.44
CA MET A 18 0.08 -13.88 9.30
C MET A 18 -0.71 -13.33 8.11
N GLU A 19 -1.87 -12.70 8.34
CA GLU A 19 -2.66 -12.06 7.28
C GLU A 19 -1.84 -10.94 6.62
N THR A 20 -1.13 -10.14 7.41
CA THR A 20 -0.29 -9.04 6.92
C THR A 20 0.87 -9.53 6.07
N ILE A 21 1.56 -10.61 6.49
CA ILE A 21 2.66 -11.18 5.71
C ILE A 21 2.17 -11.77 4.39
N THR A 22 1.00 -12.42 4.40
CA THR A 22 0.56 -13.29 3.30
C THR A 22 -0.44 -12.63 2.34
N GLY A 23 -1.08 -11.54 2.76
CA GLY A 23 -2.20 -10.92 2.04
C GLY A 23 -3.47 -11.77 2.01
N ARG A 24 -3.51 -12.87 2.78
CA ARG A 24 -4.62 -13.84 2.80
C ARG A 24 -5.54 -13.60 4.00
N LYS A 25 -6.80 -14.01 3.87
CA LYS A 25 -7.76 -14.03 4.98
C LYS A 25 -7.46 -15.20 5.93
N ALA A 26 -7.72 -15.01 7.22
CA ALA A 26 -7.57 -16.03 8.24
C ALA A 26 -8.38 -17.31 7.94
N LEU A 27 -9.57 -17.14 7.34
CA LEU A 27 -10.42 -18.18 6.79
C LEU A 27 -10.76 -17.81 5.34
N ASP A 28 -10.43 -18.69 4.41
CA ASP A 28 -10.69 -18.51 2.99
C ASP A 28 -11.33 -19.78 2.40
N ASP A 29 -12.65 -19.78 2.34
CA ASP A 29 -13.46 -20.92 1.87
C ASP A 29 -13.35 -21.15 0.35
N THR A 30 -12.68 -20.25 -0.39
CA THR A 30 -12.42 -20.44 -1.82
C THR A 30 -11.22 -21.34 -2.08
N MET A 31 -10.39 -21.56 -1.05
CA MET A 31 -9.20 -22.39 -1.10
C MET A 31 -9.52 -23.83 -0.69
N PRO A 32 -8.70 -24.82 -1.09
CA PRO A 32 -8.86 -26.19 -0.62
C PRO A 32 -8.76 -26.28 0.91
N ASP A 33 -9.42 -27.28 1.52
CA ASP A 33 -9.52 -27.44 2.98
C ASP A 33 -8.18 -27.37 3.73
N ASP A 34 -7.10 -27.83 3.11
CA ASP A 34 -5.77 -27.79 3.71
C ASP A 34 -5.20 -26.37 3.81
N ARG A 35 -5.64 -25.44 2.96
CA ARG A 35 -5.18 -24.03 2.93
C ARG A 35 -6.22 -23.04 3.40
N ALA A 36 -7.50 -23.42 3.50
CA ALA A 36 -8.58 -22.54 3.93
C ALA A 36 -8.33 -21.89 5.29
N HIS A 37 -7.72 -22.64 6.23
CA HIS A 37 -7.31 -22.13 7.54
C HIS A 37 -5.88 -21.60 7.51
N LEU A 38 -5.71 -20.29 7.54
CA LEU A 38 -4.40 -19.62 7.42
C LEU A 38 -3.40 -20.11 8.47
N VAL A 39 -3.80 -20.16 9.75
CA VAL A 39 -2.91 -20.55 10.85
C VAL A 39 -2.40 -21.98 10.69
N THR A 40 -3.28 -22.91 10.30
CA THR A 40 -2.93 -24.32 10.08
C THR A 40 -1.95 -24.46 8.92
N TRP A 41 -2.19 -23.73 7.83
CA TRP A 41 -1.31 -23.73 6.68
C TRP A 41 0.04 -23.06 6.97
N PHE A 42 0.05 -21.88 7.59
CA PHE A 42 1.25 -21.09 7.85
C PHE A 42 2.20 -21.79 8.83
N ARG A 43 1.66 -22.56 9.79
CA ARG A 43 2.47 -23.45 10.63
C ARG A 43 3.34 -24.43 9.86
N ARG A 44 2.84 -24.95 8.72
CA ARG A 44 3.63 -25.84 7.86
C ARG A 44 4.69 -25.06 7.08
N VAL A 45 4.39 -23.82 6.69
CA VAL A 45 5.38 -22.91 6.10
C VAL A 45 6.53 -22.68 7.09
N LEU A 46 6.23 -22.41 8.36
CA LEU A 46 7.23 -22.16 9.40
C LEU A 46 8.16 -23.33 9.74
N ILE A 47 7.86 -24.56 9.29
CA ILE A 47 8.74 -25.74 9.51
C ILE A 47 10.10 -25.53 8.84
N SER A 48 10.11 -24.85 7.68
CA SER A 48 11.36 -24.51 6.99
C SER A 48 11.35 -23.04 6.60
N LYS A 49 12.36 -22.29 7.07
CA LYS A 49 12.47 -20.85 6.78
C LYS A 49 12.50 -20.57 5.27
N GLU A 50 13.01 -21.49 4.45
CA GLU A 50 13.04 -21.37 2.98
C GLU A 50 11.64 -21.28 2.32
N ASN A 51 10.58 -21.66 3.03
CA ASN A 51 9.21 -21.57 2.54
C ASN A 51 8.55 -20.22 2.82
N ILE A 52 9.08 -19.44 3.76
CA ILE A 52 8.51 -18.13 4.13
C ILE A 52 8.47 -17.21 2.92
N PRO A 53 9.54 -17.04 2.10
CA PRO A 53 9.48 -16.18 0.91
C PRO A 53 8.37 -16.53 -0.07
N LYS A 54 8.00 -17.82 -0.17
CA LYS A 54 6.94 -18.29 -1.07
C LYS A 54 5.53 -18.02 -0.53
N ALA A 55 5.43 -17.67 0.74
CA ALA A 55 4.17 -17.37 1.43
C ALA A 55 3.88 -15.87 1.55
N ILE A 56 4.85 -15.02 1.21
CA ILE A 56 4.73 -13.56 1.28
C ILE A 56 3.75 -13.07 0.22
N ASP A 57 2.96 -12.05 0.56
CA ASP A 57 2.08 -11.35 -0.39
C ASP A 57 2.90 -10.86 -1.61
N PRO A 58 2.54 -11.26 -2.84
CA PRO A 58 3.26 -10.85 -4.05
C PRO A 58 3.21 -9.34 -4.32
N ASN A 59 2.33 -8.59 -3.66
CA ASN A 59 2.25 -7.13 -3.78
C ASN A 59 3.24 -6.39 -2.86
N LEU A 60 3.96 -7.10 -2.00
CA LEU A 60 5.00 -6.49 -1.17
C LEU A 60 6.28 -6.31 -1.99
N ASN A 61 6.86 -5.10 -1.92
CA ASN A 61 8.19 -4.84 -2.45
C ASN A 61 9.21 -5.43 -1.48
N LEU A 62 9.95 -6.44 -1.92
CA LEU A 62 10.88 -7.18 -1.09
C LEU A 62 12.32 -6.77 -1.40
N ASP A 63 12.95 -6.08 -0.46
CA ASP A 63 14.40 -5.97 -0.35
C ASP A 63 14.92 -6.89 0.76
N GLU A 64 16.26 -6.96 0.90
CA GLU A 64 16.91 -7.85 1.87
C GLU A 64 16.51 -7.53 3.32
N GLU A 65 16.40 -6.24 3.66
CA GLU A 65 15.99 -5.75 4.98
C GLU A 65 14.53 -6.10 5.30
N THR A 66 13.62 -5.95 4.33
CA THR A 66 12.21 -6.31 4.48
C THR A 66 12.06 -7.82 4.65
N ILE A 67 12.83 -8.63 3.91
CA ILE A 67 12.81 -10.09 4.07
C ILE A 67 13.27 -10.50 5.47
N GLU A 68 14.34 -9.90 6.00
CA GLU A 68 14.80 -10.15 7.37
C GLU A 68 13.74 -9.77 8.41
N SER A 69 13.10 -8.61 8.23
CA SER A 69 12.00 -8.15 9.06
C SER A 69 10.83 -9.14 9.03
N ILE A 70 10.44 -9.63 7.85
CA ILE A 70 9.37 -10.63 7.69
C ILE A 70 9.72 -11.94 8.39
N TYR A 71 10.96 -12.42 8.35
CA TYR A 71 11.36 -13.61 9.10
C TYR A 71 11.11 -13.45 10.60
N ARG A 72 11.47 -12.30 11.16
CA ARG A 72 11.26 -12.01 12.58
C ARG A 72 9.78 -11.91 12.95
N VAL A 73 8.97 -11.26 12.10
CA VAL A 73 7.51 -11.17 12.29
C VAL A 73 6.85 -12.54 12.16
N ALA A 74 7.29 -13.37 11.20
CA ALA A 74 6.75 -14.72 10.97
C ALA A 74 7.02 -15.65 12.17
N GLU A 75 8.22 -15.57 12.75
CA GLU A 75 8.58 -16.31 13.96
C GLU A 75 7.72 -15.88 15.16
N LEU A 76 7.57 -14.57 15.37
CA LEU A 76 6.68 -14.03 16.40
C LEU A 76 5.23 -14.50 16.21
N ALA A 77 4.70 -14.43 14.99
CA ALA A 77 3.35 -14.88 14.66
C ALA A 77 3.15 -16.37 14.99
N GLY A 78 4.16 -17.20 14.71
CA GLY A 78 4.18 -18.61 15.08
C GLY A 78 4.03 -18.84 16.59
N HIS A 79 4.76 -18.08 17.40
CA HIS A 79 4.67 -18.14 18.86
C HIS A 79 3.32 -17.58 19.39
N CYS A 80 2.86 -16.44 18.87
CA CYS A 80 1.58 -15.83 19.24
C CYS A 80 0.39 -16.77 18.99
N THR A 81 0.44 -17.54 17.91
CA THR A 81 -0.62 -18.48 17.55
C THR A 81 -0.49 -19.87 18.19
N ALA A 82 0.47 -20.09 19.11
CA ALA A 82 0.70 -21.38 19.77
C ALA A 82 -0.62 -22.02 20.28
N ARG A 83 -0.73 -23.35 20.13
CA ARG A 83 -1.95 -24.09 20.52
C ARG A 83 -2.26 -23.89 21.99
N GLU A 84 -1.24 -24.04 22.84
CA GLU A 84 -1.36 -23.86 24.29
C GLU A 84 -1.18 -22.37 24.66
N PRO A 85 -2.14 -21.74 25.37
CA PRO A 85 -2.06 -20.32 25.74
C PRO A 85 -0.80 -19.91 26.51
N GLN A 86 -0.23 -20.82 27.29
CA GLN A 86 0.96 -20.63 28.13
C GLN A 86 2.23 -20.56 27.29
N GLN A 87 2.22 -21.11 26.07
CA GLN A 87 3.33 -21.00 25.12
C GLN A 87 3.28 -19.73 24.27
N ARG A 88 2.16 -18.99 24.34
CA ARG A 88 2.07 -17.70 23.67
C ARG A 88 2.84 -16.67 24.49
N PRO A 89 3.62 -15.77 23.86
CA PRO A 89 4.30 -14.69 24.56
C PRO A 89 3.30 -13.74 25.20
N ASP A 90 3.79 -12.83 26.05
CA ASP A 90 2.99 -11.69 26.49
C ASP A 90 3.05 -10.58 25.45
N MET A 91 2.02 -9.72 25.41
CA MET A 91 1.98 -8.62 24.44
C MET A 91 3.19 -7.68 24.56
N GLY A 92 3.74 -7.49 25.77
CA GLY A 92 4.98 -6.72 25.94
C GLY A 92 6.16 -7.33 25.20
N HIS A 93 6.26 -8.66 25.13
CA HIS A 93 7.30 -9.32 24.34
C HIS A 93 7.09 -9.11 22.83
N ALA A 94 5.84 -9.20 22.36
CA ALA A 94 5.52 -8.90 20.96
C ALA A 94 5.92 -7.47 20.58
N VAL A 95 5.63 -6.48 21.44
CA VAL A 95 6.06 -5.08 21.24
C VAL A 95 7.58 -4.96 21.21
N ASN A 96 8.31 -5.63 22.12
CA ASN A 96 9.77 -5.60 22.13
C ASN A 96 10.39 -6.22 20.87
N VAL A 97 9.75 -7.21 20.26
CA VAL A 97 10.22 -7.82 19.01
C VAL A 97 9.97 -6.90 17.82
N LEU A 98 8.82 -6.23 17.76
CA LEU A 98 8.38 -5.40 16.64
C LEU A 98 8.90 -3.96 16.70
N GLY A 99 9.08 -3.39 17.89
CA GLY A 99 9.49 -2.00 18.09
C GLY A 99 10.73 -1.61 17.28
N PRO A 100 11.85 -2.37 17.36
CA PRO A 100 13.05 -2.07 16.58
C PRO A 100 12.84 -2.07 15.07
N LEU A 101 11.94 -2.93 14.55
CA LEU A 101 11.62 -2.99 13.12
C LEU A 101 10.87 -1.74 12.66
N VAL A 102 9.99 -1.21 13.51
CA VAL A 102 9.24 0.02 13.23
C VAL A 102 10.15 1.25 13.25
N GLU A 103 11.15 1.28 14.13
CA GLU A 103 12.12 2.38 14.18
C GLU A 103 13.04 2.43 12.95
N GLN A 104 13.32 1.27 12.35
CA GLN A 104 14.12 1.16 11.11
C GLN A 104 13.29 1.49 9.87
N TRP A 105 12.00 1.16 9.89
CA TRP A 105 11.10 1.36 8.76
C TRP A 105 11.00 2.84 8.37
N LYS A 106 11.24 3.11 7.09
CA LYS A 106 11.00 4.42 6.49
C LYS A 106 9.78 4.31 5.58
N PRO A 107 8.76 5.18 5.74
CA PRO A 107 7.72 5.27 4.74
C PRO A 107 8.37 5.56 3.40
N ALA A 108 7.98 4.83 2.35
CA ALA A 108 8.37 5.19 1.00
C ALA A 108 7.98 6.67 0.81
N THR A 109 8.98 7.54 0.74
CA THR A 109 8.77 8.88 0.19
C THR A 109 8.17 8.61 -1.17
N ARG A 110 6.93 9.04 -1.39
CA ARG A 110 6.42 9.13 -2.75
C ARG A 110 7.43 10.03 -3.44
N GLU A 111 8.30 9.44 -4.25
CA GLU A 111 9.22 10.19 -5.08
C GLU A 111 8.34 11.08 -5.95
N ASP A 112 8.27 12.35 -5.54
CA ASP A 112 7.88 13.53 -6.27
C ASP A 112 7.06 13.25 -7.54
N GLU A 113 5.73 13.18 -7.37
CA GLU A 113 4.83 13.70 -8.41
C GLU A 113 4.90 15.25 -8.47
N ASP A 114 6.04 15.87 -8.16
CA ASP A 114 6.35 17.26 -8.53
C ASP A 114 6.76 17.37 -10.02
N GLY A 115 6.29 16.41 -10.84
CA GLY A 115 6.24 16.50 -12.29
C GLY A 115 5.05 17.33 -12.81
N TYR A 116 4.22 17.90 -11.94
CA TYR A 116 3.34 18.99 -12.35
C TYR A 116 4.19 20.25 -12.46
N GLY A 117 4.58 20.60 -13.69
CA GLY A 117 5.58 21.61 -14.06
C GLY A 117 5.30 23.07 -13.65
N ILE A 118 4.92 23.31 -12.40
CA ILE A 118 4.70 24.61 -11.80
C ILE A 118 5.78 24.82 -10.73
N ASP A 119 6.83 25.53 -11.12
CA ASP A 119 7.85 26.03 -10.19
C ASP A 119 7.22 27.08 -9.26
N LEU A 120 7.02 26.74 -7.99
CA LEU A 120 6.42 27.62 -6.97
C LEU A 120 7.31 28.83 -6.62
N HIS A 121 8.56 28.88 -7.05
CA HIS A 121 9.44 30.03 -6.85
C HIS A 121 9.22 31.13 -7.91
N MET A 122 8.45 30.86 -8.97
CA MET A 122 8.13 31.84 -9.99
C MET A 122 6.97 32.74 -9.55
N SER A 123 7.14 34.06 -9.68
CA SER A 123 6.00 34.98 -9.57
C SER A 123 5.00 34.74 -10.70
N LEU A 124 3.71 34.98 -10.43
CA LEU A 124 2.63 34.79 -11.43
C LEU A 124 2.96 35.39 -12.82
N PRO A 125 3.57 36.58 -12.93
CA PRO A 125 3.97 37.14 -14.22
C PRO A 125 5.03 36.31 -14.95
N GLN A 126 5.99 35.73 -14.23
CA GLN A 126 7.07 34.92 -14.82
C GLN A 126 6.55 33.56 -15.30
N ALA A 127 5.63 32.95 -14.54
CA ALA A 127 4.98 31.71 -14.96
C ALA A 127 4.18 31.90 -16.25
N LEU A 128 3.45 33.02 -16.36
CA LEU A 128 2.65 33.38 -17.52
C LEU A 128 3.52 33.67 -18.75
N GLN A 129 4.66 34.34 -18.56
CA GLN A 129 5.66 34.57 -19.63
C GLN A 129 6.24 33.27 -20.18
N ARG A 130 6.58 32.33 -19.30
CA ARG A 130 7.11 31.01 -19.71
C ARG A 130 6.08 30.21 -20.50
N TRP A 131 4.81 30.26 -20.09
CA TRP A 131 3.73 29.63 -20.83
C TRP A 131 3.57 30.22 -22.24
N GLN A 132 3.55 31.55 -22.36
CA GLN A 132 3.46 32.23 -23.67
C GLN A 132 4.69 31.99 -24.56
N ALA A 133 5.88 31.87 -23.98
CA ALA A 133 7.11 31.53 -24.73
C ALA A 133 7.08 30.10 -25.29
N ASN A 134 6.43 29.18 -24.58
CA ASN A 134 6.31 27.78 -24.98
C ASN A 134 5.22 27.55 -26.05
N GLU A 135 4.24 28.45 -26.20
CA GLU A 135 3.25 28.39 -27.29
C GLU A 135 3.83 28.76 -28.67
N GLY A 136 4.99 29.42 -28.71
CA GLY A 136 5.63 29.88 -29.95
C GLY A 136 6.76 29.00 -30.49
N THR A 137 7.20 27.97 -29.77
CA THR A 137 8.38 27.17 -30.15
C THR A 137 7.96 25.82 -30.73
N SER A 138 7.40 25.86 -31.94
CA SER A 138 7.19 24.68 -32.78
C SER A 138 8.38 24.53 -33.72
N THR A 139 9.48 23.93 -33.25
CA THR A 139 10.61 23.50 -34.10
C THR A 139 11.08 22.10 -33.72
N MET A 140 10.56 21.12 -34.47
CA MET A 140 11.15 19.87 -34.97
C MET A 140 12.36 19.24 -34.25
N PHE A 141 12.21 17.99 -33.79
CA PHE A 141 13.11 16.80 -33.86
C PHE A 141 12.49 15.72 -32.95
N GLY A 142 12.24 14.45 -33.28
CA GLY A 142 12.40 13.57 -34.45
C GLY A 142 11.77 12.19 -34.10
N ASP A 143 11.38 11.44 -35.13
CA ASP A 143 10.56 10.22 -35.16
C ASP A 143 10.73 9.12 -34.09
N VAL A 144 9.59 8.53 -33.67
CA VAL A 144 9.39 7.07 -33.76
C VAL A 144 7.96 6.77 -34.21
N SER A 145 7.85 6.06 -35.33
CA SER A 145 6.58 5.67 -35.94
C SER A 145 5.73 4.78 -35.03
N SER A 146 4.47 5.14 -34.82
CA SER A 146 3.35 4.20 -34.95
C SER A 146 2.05 4.96 -35.26
N SER A 147 1.22 4.29 -36.05
CA SER A 147 0.13 4.77 -36.88
C SER A 147 -1.06 5.45 -36.17
N TYR A 148 -1.51 6.55 -36.77
CA TYR A 148 -2.91 6.90 -37.09
C TYR A 148 -4.00 6.59 -36.04
N SER A 149 -4.49 7.65 -35.39
CA SER A 149 -5.91 8.05 -35.51
C SER A 149 -6.09 9.50 -35.04
N GLN A 150 -6.57 10.33 -35.95
CA GLN A 150 -6.84 11.75 -35.79
C GLN A 150 -8.24 11.92 -35.18
N SER A 151 -8.38 12.53 -34.00
CA SER A 151 -9.65 13.16 -33.59
C SER A 151 -9.46 14.24 -32.51
N HIS A 152 -9.58 15.50 -32.93
CA HIS A 152 -10.25 16.64 -32.28
C HIS A 152 -10.30 16.80 -30.74
N SER A 153 -9.68 17.91 -30.30
CA SER A 153 -10.07 18.83 -29.19
C SER A 153 -10.87 18.25 -28.01
N SER A 154 -10.19 18.01 -26.89
CA SER A 154 -10.80 17.66 -25.61
C SER A 154 -11.22 18.90 -24.81
N ILE A 155 -12.22 19.64 -25.28
CA ILE A 155 -13.04 20.49 -24.40
C ILE A 155 -14.47 19.97 -24.48
N PRO A 156 -15.04 19.40 -23.40
CA PRO A 156 -16.44 19.05 -23.37
C PRO A 156 -17.31 20.30 -23.50
N SER A 157 -18.32 20.27 -24.36
CA SER A 157 -19.29 21.36 -24.48
C SER A 157 -20.14 21.49 -23.22
N LYS A 158 -20.44 22.73 -22.84
CA LYS A 158 -21.31 23.10 -21.71
C LYS A 158 -22.67 22.39 -21.84
N PRO A 159 -23.15 21.66 -20.80
CA PRO A 159 -24.45 21.01 -20.86
C PRO A 159 -25.59 22.03 -20.90
N SER A 160 -26.60 21.76 -21.73
CA SER A 160 -27.80 22.59 -21.88
C SER A 160 -28.59 22.62 -20.57
N GLY A 161 -28.56 23.76 -19.87
CA GLY A 161 -29.21 23.95 -18.56
C GLY A 161 -28.30 24.53 -17.48
N PHE A 162 -27.01 24.74 -17.75
CA PHE A 162 -26.11 25.40 -16.82
C PHE A 162 -26.34 26.91 -16.81
N ALA A 163 -26.74 27.47 -15.66
CA ALA A 163 -27.08 28.88 -15.50
C ALA A 163 -25.95 29.80 -15.97
N ASP A 164 -26.32 30.85 -16.72
CA ASP A 164 -25.43 31.94 -17.07
C ASP A 164 -25.49 32.98 -15.96
N THR A 165 -24.38 33.17 -15.24
CA THR A 165 -24.17 34.29 -14.30
C THR A 165 -24.76 34.10 -12.89
N PHE A 166 -23.90 33.86 -11.91
CA PHE A 166 -24.19 34.19 -10.51
C PHE A 166 -24.01 35.70 -10.33
N ASN A 167 -25.10 36.48 -10.40
CA ASN A 167 -25.07 37.84 -9.90
C ASN A 167 -25.28 37.80 -8.38
N SER A 168 -24.27 38.25 -7.65
CA SER A 168 -24.29 38.37 -6.18
C SER A 168 -25.15 39.56 -5.77
N ALA A 169 -26.47 39.36 -5.71
CA ALA A 169 -27.40 40.32 -5.13
C ALA A 169 -28.71 39.62 -4.75
N ASP A 170 -28.68 38.77 -3.73
CA ASP A 170 -29.87 38.47 -2.92
C ASP A 170 -29.43 37.85 -1.58
N CYS A 171 -29.02 38.73 -0.66
CA CYS A 171 -29.04 38.46 0.77
C CYS A 171 -30.13 39.35 1.38
N ARG A 172 -31.29 38.77 1.65
CA ARG A 172 -32.26 39.28 2.63
C ARG A 172 -32.87 38.12 3.40
#